data_AF-A0A843HSC6-F1
#
_entry.id   AF-A0A843HSC6-F1
#
_cell.length_a   1.000
_cell.length_b   1.000
_cell.length_c   1.000
_cell.angle_alpha   90.00
_cell.angle_beta   90.00
_cell.angle_gamma   90.00
#
_symmetry.space_group_name_H-M   'P 1'
#
loop_
_entity.id
_entity.type
_entity.pdbx_description
1 polymer ?
#
loop_
_entity_poly.entity_id
_entity_poly.type
_entity_poly.pdbx_seq_one_letter_code
_entity_poly.pdbx_strand_id
1 'polypeptide(L)'
;MAESKRGRPTKFNTPQEMQKKIDEYFASCDEKENPMTITGLALALDMSREGLCNYEERDDFFDTIKKAKQKVEEAYEKRLVRRGNAGDIFALKNFGWEDKTKQELNGSVNVQKVFVTEKDHKETIEHIKDIINES
;
A
#
# COMPACT_ATOMS: atom_id res chain seq x y z
N MET A 1 16.87 -7.86 35.89
CA MET A 1 16.79 -7.57 34.44
C MET A 1 15.32 -7.36 34.12
N ALA A 2 14.95 -6.17 33.63
CA ALA A 2 13.54 -5.79 33.46
C ALA A 2 12.94 -6.44 32.22
N GLU A 3 11.87 -7.21 32.39
CA GLU A 3 11.05 -7.73 31.30
C GLU A 3 10.27 -6.58 30.67
N SER A 4 10.64 -6.19 29.44
CA SER A 4 9.83 -5.26 28.65
C SER A 4 8.52 -5.94 28.27
N LYS A 5 7.38 -5.29 28.52
CA LYS A 5 6.03 -5.65 28.04
C LYS A 5 6.01 -5.75 26.51
N ARG A 6 6.48 -6.86 25.96
CA ARG A 6 6.49 -7.11 24.52
C ARG A 6 5.09 -7.58 24.12
N GLY A 7 4.57 -7.01 23.04
CA GLY A 7 3.27 -7.37 22.47
C GLY A 7 3.18 -8.86 22.09
N ARG A 8 2.05 -9.24 21.49
CA ARG A 8 1.74 -10.63 21.09
C ARG A 8 2.99 -11.35 20.56
N PRO A 9 3.35 -12.53 21.09
CA PRO A 9 4.52 -13.28 20.66
C PRO A 9 4.57 -13.42 19.13
N THR A 10 5.73 -13.17 18.54
CA THR A 10 5.95 -13.32 17.10
C THR A 10 5.83 -14.79 16.72
N LYS A 11 4.96 -15.09 15.74
CA LYS A 11 4.76 -16.45 15.20
C LYS A 11 6.02 -17.13 14.62
N PHE A 12 6.93 -16.36 14.02
CA PHE A 12 8.17 -16.88 13.43
C PHE A 12 9.38 -16.23 14.10
N ASN A 13 10.37 -17.06 14.44
CA ASN A 13 11.61 -16.60 15.08
C ASN A 13 12.76 -16.51 14.08
N THR A 14 12.71 -17.30 13.00
CA THR A 14 13.75 -17.29 11.97
C THR A 14 13.16 -17.15 10.56
N PRO A 15 13.88 -16.48 9.64
CA PRO A 15 13.47 -16.39 8.24
C PRO A 15 13.36 -17.76 7.55
N GLN A 16 14.19 -18.73 7.96
CA GLN A 16 14.21 -20.08 7.41
C GLN A 16 12.93 -20.86 7.72
N GLU A 17 12.40 -20.74 8.94
CA GLU A 17 11.11 -21.35 9.31
C GLU A 17 9.96 -20.77 8.46
N MET A 18 9.97 -19.46 8.24
CA MET A 18 9.00 -18.79 7.40
C MET A 18 9.13 -19.24 5.95
N GLN A 19 10.35 -19.25 5.40
CA GLN A 19 10.63 -19.68 4.02
C GLN A 19 10.10 -21.09 3.75
N LYS A 20 10.29 -22.02 4.68
CA LYS A 20 9.75 -23.38 4.55
C LYS A 20 8.23 -23.39 4.35
N LYS A 21 7.49 -22.59 5.12
CA LYS A 21 6.02 -22.48 5.00
C LYS A 21 5.58 -21.81 3.72
N ILE A 22 6.36 -20.82 3.26
CA ILE A 22 6.15 -20.15 1.97
C ILE A 22 6.33 -21.15 0.82
N ASP A 23 7.38 -21.98 0.87
CA ASP A 23 7.65 -22.99 -0.15
C ASP A 23 6.57 -24.08 -0.17
N GLU A 24 6.15 -24.56 1.01
CA GLU A 24 5.02 -25.49 1.16
C GLU A 24 3.74 -24.93 0.52
N TYR A 25 3.43 -23.65 0.76
CA TYR A 25 2.28 -22.98 0.16
C TYR A 25 2.37 -22.97 -1.37
N PHE A 26 3.48 -22.49 -1.92
CA PHE A 26 3.62 -22.39 -3.37
C PHE A 26 3.64 -23.76 -4.06
N ALA A 27 4.29 -24.76 -3.47
CA ALA A 27 4.25 -26.12 -3.98
C ALA A 27 2.81 -26.67 -4.00
N SER A 28 2.02 -26.40 -2.95
CA SER A 28 0.62 -26.82 -2.91
C SER A 28 -0.27 -26.09 -3.93
N CYS A 29 0.06 -24.84 -4.27
CA CYS A 29 -0.60 -24.09 -5.33
C CYS A 29 -0.28 -24.68 -6.70
N ASP A 30 1.00 -24.98 -6.94
CA ASP A 30 1.46 -25.57 -8.20
C ASP A 30 0.85 -26.96 -8.42
N GLU A 31 0.84 -27.82 -7.39
CA GLU A 31 0.27 -29.17 -7.45
C GLU A 31 -1.23 -29.17 -7.74
N LYS A 32 -1.97 -28.20 -7.17
CA LYS A 32 -3.43 -28.11 -7.30
C LYS A 32 -3.89 -27.18 -8.41
N GLU A 33 -2.95 -26.63 -9.19
CA GLU A 33 -3.19 -25.57 -10.18
C GLU A 33 -3.98 -24.38 -9.62
N ASN A 34 -3.81 -24.09 -8.33
CA ASN A 34 -4.51 -23.03 -7.63
C ASN A 34 -3.78 -21.69 -7.81
N PRO A 35 -4.49 -20.57 -8.03
CA PRO A 35 -3.87 -19.26 -8.09
C PRO A 35 -3.15 -18.90 -6.77
N MET A 36 -1.89 -18.51 -6.89
CA MET A 36 -1.14 -17.90 -5.79
C MET A 36 -1.70 -16.49 -5.51
N THR A 37 -1.89 -16.15 -4.23
CA THR A 37 -2.42 -14.85 -3.81
C THR A 37 -1.73 -14.38 -2.52
N ILE A 38 -1.70 -13.06 -2.28
CA ILE A 38 -1.16 -12.51 -1.03
C ILE A 38 -1.95 -12.98 0.19
N THR A 39 -3.27 -13.06 0.07
CA THR A 39 -4.12 -13.57 1.14
C THR A 39 -3.87 -15.05 1.40
N GLY A 40 -3.72 -15.87 0.35
CA GLY A 40 -3.38 -17.28 0.49
C GLY A 40 -2.03 -17.49 1.17
N LEU A 41 -1.02 -16.69 0.81
CA LEU A 41 0.28 -16.67 1.48
C LEU A 41 0.15 -16.33 2.97
N ALA A 42 -0.60 -15.27 3.32
CA ALA A 42 -0.81 -14.89 4.72
C ALA A 42 -1.55 -15.98 5.52
N LEU A 43 -2.56 -16.62 4.92
CA LEU A 43 -3.29 -17.74 5.52
C LEU A 43 -2.38 -18.95 5.75
N ALA A 44 -1.50 -19.29 4.79
CA ALA A 44 -0.54 -20.39 4.94
C ALA A 44 0.49 -20.14 6.06
N LEU A 45 0.81 -18.86 6.30
CA LEU A 45 1.63 -18.41 7.42
C LEU A 45 0.84 -18.18 8.72
N ASP A 46 -0.46 -18.54 8.72
CA ASP A 46 -1.37 -18.36 9.84
C ASP A 46 -1.36 -16.90 10.36
N MET A 47 -1.47 -15.92 9.48
CA MET A 47 -1.53 -14.51 9.88
C MET A 47 -2.46 -13.68 8.99
N SER A 48 -2.78 -12.47 9.45
CA SER A 48 -3.49 -11.50 8.61
C SER A 48 -2.54 -10.93 7.54
N ARG A 49 -3.12 -10.35 6.48
CA ARG A 49 -2.35 -9.60 5.48
C ARG A 49 -1.54 -8.46 6.10
N GLU A 50 -2.11 -7.79 7.09
CA GLU A 50 -1.42 -6.76 7.88
C GLU A 50 -0.24 -7.35 8.65
N GLY A 51 -0.43 -8.51 9.30
CA GLY A 51 0.65 -9.23 9.95
C GLY A 51 1.81 -9.54 8.99
N LEU A 52 1.50 -9.97 7.77
CA LEU A 52 2.52 -10.22 6.74
C LEU A 52 3.31 -8.95 6.40
N CYS A 53 2.64 -7.80 6.24
CA CYS A 53 3.32 -6.52 6.01
C CYS A 53 4.19 -6.10 7.21
N ASN A 54 3.70 -6.27 8.44
CA ASN A 54 4.47 -5.94 9.64
C ASN A 54 5.74 -6.79 9.78
N TYR A 55 5.74 -8.04 9.29
CA TYR A 55 6.97 -8.84 9.22
C TYR A 55 7.91 -8.36 8.12
N GLU A 56 7.39 -7.87 6.99
CA GLU A 56 8.24 -7.34 5.92
C GLU A 56 9.07 -6.14 6.41
N GLU A 57 8.55 -5.34 7.34
CA GLU A 57 9.28 -4.22 7.96
C GLU A 57 10.44 -4.66 8.88
N ARG A 58 10.56 -5.95 9.19
CA ARG A 58 11.66 -6.48 10.00
C ARG A 58 12.82 -6.89 9.11
N ASP A 59 14.02 -6.35 9.35
CA ASP A 59 15.23 -6.61 8.56
C ASP A 59 15.49 -8.11 8.30
N ASP A 60 15.32 -8.96 9.34
CA ASP A 60 15.55 -10.40 9.21
C ASP A 60 14.63 -11.07 8.17
N PHE A 61 13.38 -10.57 8.04
CA PHE A 61 12.33 -11.19 7.23
C PHE A 61 12.03 -10.45 5.94
N PHE A 62 12.52 -9.21 5.79
CA PHE A 62 12.29 -8.33 4.64
C PHE A 62 12.53 -9.06 3.31
N ASP A 63 13.72 -9.62 3.12
CA ASP A 63 14.08 -10.31 1.88
C ASP A 63 13.20 -11.54 1.61
N THR A 64 12.85 -12.28 2.66
CA THR A 64 12.04 -13.50 2.57
C THR A 64 10.63 -13.17 2.09
N ILE A 65 10.00 -12.16 2.70
CA ILE A 65 8.63 -11.75 2.36
C ILE A 65 8.60 -11.04 1.02
N LYS A 66 9.56 -10.17 0.72
CA LYS A 66 9.62 -9.46 -0.56
C LYS A 66 9.72 -10.43 -1.74
N LYS A 67 10.58 -11.46 -1.64
CA LYS A 67 10.66 -12.54 -2.64
C LYS A 67 9.34 -13.30 -2.79
N ALA A 68 8.67 -13.61 -1.69
CA ALA A 68 7.39 -14.31 -1.73
C ALA A 68 6.29 -13.46 -2.39
N LYS A 69 6.21 -12.17 -2.06
CA LYS A 69 5.27 -11.22 -2.70
C LYS A 69 5.56 -11.08 -4.20
N GLN A 70 6.84 -10.99 -4.58
CA GLN A 70 7.25 -10.93 -5.99
C GLN A 70 6.86 -12.19 -6.77
N LYS A 71 6.92 -13.37 -6.15
CA LYS A 71 6.43 -14.60 -6.81
C LYS A 71 4.92 -14.57 -7.05
N VAL A 72 4.16 -14.01 -6.10
CA VAL A 72 2.72 -13.78 -6.31
C VAL A 72 2.51 -12.78 -7.45
N GLU A 73 3.24 -11.66 -7.46
CA GLU A 73 3.18 -10.65 -8.52
C GLU A 73 3.47 -11.26 -9.92
N GLU A 74 4.52 -12.05 -10.05
CA GLU A 74 4.86 -12.79 -11.29
C GLU A 74 3.70 -13.70 -11.73
N ALA A 75 3.00 -14.35 -10.80
CA ALA A 75 1.84 -15.18 -11.13
C ALA A 75 0.68 -14.36 -11.70
N TYR A 76 0.46 -13.14 -11.22
CA TYR A 76 -0.52 -12.20 -11.81
C TYR A 76 -0.05 -11.72 -13.18
N GLU A 77 1.24 -11.38 -13.33
CA GLU A 77 1.84 -10.96 -14.60
C GLU A 77 1.72 -12.03 -15.68
N LYS A 78 2.08 -13.29 -15.39
CA LYS A 78 1.93 -14.43 -16.32
C LYS A 78 0.49 -14.61 -16.77
N ARG A 79 -0.49 -14.47 -15.87
CA ARG A 79 -1.91 -14.55 -16.23
C ARG A 79 -2.35 -13.36 -17.08
N LEU A 80 -1.85 -12.16 -16.78
CA LEU A 80 -2.08 -10.98 -17.61
C LEU A 80 -1.56 -11.21 -19.03
N VAL A 81 -0.32 -11.67 -19.20
CA VAL A 81 0.28 -12.00 -20.52
C VAL A 81 -0.53 -13.07 -21.25
N ARG A 82 -0.96 -14.13 -20.54
CA ARG A 82 -1.67 -15.26 -21.15
C ARG A 82 -3.08 -14.91 -21.64
N ARG A 83 -3.87 -14.20 -20.84
CA ARG A 83 -5.31 -13.99 -21.10
C ARG A 83 -5.79 -12.55 -21.01
N GLY A 84 -5.08 -11.68 -20.29
CA GLY A 84 -5.44 -10.26 -20.10
C GLY A 84 -6.83 -10.04 -19.49
N ASN A 85 -6.95 -9.75 -18.19
CA ASN A 85 -8.22 -9.30 -17.61
C ASN A 85 -8.03 -8.17 -16.59
N ALA A 86 -9.11 -7.42 -16.37
CA ALA A 86 -9.15 -6.28 -15.46
C ALA A 86 -8.80 -6.64 -14.01
N GLY A 87 -9.08 -7.88 -13.57
CA GLY A 87 -8.72 -8.35 -12.23
C GLY A 87 -7.22 -8.52 -12.04
N ASP A 88 -6.51 -9.07 -13.03
CA ASP A 88 -5.06 -9.19 -13.00
C ASP A 88 -4.39 -7.79 -13.05
N ILE A 89 -4.93 -6.84 -13.82
CA ILE A 89 -4.49 -5.43 -13.83
C ILE A 89 -4.71 -4.78 -12.45
N PHE A 90 -5.91 -4.93 -11.87
CA PHE A 90 -6.23 -4.38 -10.55
C PHE A 90 -5.27 -4.90 -9.48
N ALA A 91 -4.96 -6.19 -9.50
CA ALA A 91 -4.01 -6.77 -8.57
C ALA A 91 -2.60 -6.21 -8.74
N LEU A 92 -2.08 -6.11 -9.98
CA LEU A 92 -0.77 -5.54 -10.26
C LEU A 92 -0.66 -4.06 -9.85
N LYS A 93 -1.75 -3.28 -9.99
CA LYS A 93 -1.81 -1.92 -9.43
C LYS A 93 -1.63 -1.90 -7.90
N ASN A 94 -2.17 -2.89 -7.18
CA ASN A 94 -1.94 -3.03 -5.74
C ASN A 94 -0.49 -3.45 -5.40
N PHE A 95 0.27 -3.99 -6.37
CA PHE A 95 1.72 -4.19 -6.28
C PHE A 95 2.53 -2.94 -6.66
N GLY A 96 1.88 -1.81 -6.96
CA GLY A 96 2.52 -0.55 -7.30
C GLY A 96 2.72 -0.32 -8.80
N TRP A 97 2.07 -1.10 -9.66
CA TRP A 97 2.08 -0.82 -11.10
C TRP A 97 1.23 0.42 -11.39
N GLU A 98 1.74 1.30 -12.24
CA GLU A 98 1.08 2.56 -12.58
C GLU A 98 0.96 2.71 -14.10
N ASP A 99 -0.23 3.12 -14.55
CA ASP A 99 -0.43 3.54 -15.93
C ASP A 99 0.15 4.95 -16.09
N LYS A 100 1.07 5.12 -17.03
CA LYS A 100 1.60 6.45 -17.37
C LYS A 100 0.69 7.13 -18.38
N THR A 101 -0.01 8.16 -17.95
CA THR A 101 -0.81 9.02 -18.85
C THR A 101 -0.04 10.29 -19.18
N LYS A 102 0.12 10.63 -20.46
CA LYS A 102 0.57 11.96 -20.89
C LYS A 102 -0.65 12.85 -21.12
N GLN A 103 -0.73 13.97 -20.41
CA GLN A 103 -1.74 15.01 -20.65
C GLN A 103 -1.03 16.29 -21.09
N GLU A 104 -1.33 16.76 -22.30
CA GLU A 104 -0.90 18.08 -22.77
C GLU A 104 -2.03 19.08 -22.49
N LEU A 105 -1.81 19.96 -21.52
CA LEU A 105 -2.75 21.03 -21.19
C LEU A 105 -2.44 22.26 -22.06
N ASN A 106 -3.03 22.31 -23.26
CA ASN A 106 -2.98 23.47 -24.15
C ASN A 106 -4.09 24.49 -23.80
N GLY A 107 -4.13 24.92 -22.54
CA GLY A 107 -5.12 25.85 -22.03
C GLY A 107 -4.52 27.22 -21.68
N SER A 108 -5.16 28.30 -22.12
CA SER A 108 -4.81 29.66 -21.70
C SER A 108 -5.23 29.89 -20.25
N VAL A 109 -4.28 30.17 -19.35
CA VAL A 109 -4.62 30.55 -17.97
C VAL A 109 -5.19 31.97 -17.98
N ASN A 110 -6.47 32.12 -17.61
CA ASN A 110 -7.08 33.43 -17.43
C ASN A 110 -6.77 33.92 -16.01
N VAL A 111 -5.76 34.79 -15.88
CA VAL A 111 -5.41 35.41 -14.60
C VAL A 111 -6.26 36.65 -14.41
N GLN A 112 -7.25 36.59 -13.51
CA GLN A 112 -7.96 37.78 -13.06
C GLN A 112 -7.18 38.44 -11.91
N LYS A 113 -6.70 39.67 -12.12
CA LYS A 113 -6.18 40.48 -11.02
C LYS A 113 -7.34 40.97 -10.18
N VAL A 114 -7.42 40.49 -8.94
CA VAL A 114 -8.31 41.06 -7.92
C VAL A 114 -7.54 42.17 -7.23
N PHE A 115 -8.07 43.39 -7.26
CA PHE A 115 -7.54 44.51 -6.49
C PHE A 115 -8.29 44.54 -5.16
N VAL A 116 -7.54 44.37 -4.06
CA VAL A 116 -8.07 44.58 -2.71
C VAL A 116 -7.89 46.06 -2.39
N THR A 117 -8.98 46.72 -2.01
CA THR A 117 -8.96 48.12 -1.61
C THR A 117 -8.69 48.26 -0.11
N GLU A 118 -8.27 49.46 0.32
CA GLU A 118 -8.16 49.77 1.75
C GLU A 118 -9.48 49.63 2.49
N LYS A 119 -10.61 49.82 1.80
CA LYS A 119 -11.94 49.63 2.35
C LYS A 119 -12.19 48.15 2.67
N ASP A 120 -11.88 47.25 1.73
CA ASP A 120 -12.05 45.80 1.91
C ASP A 120 -11.21 45.29 3.10
N HIS A 121 -10.00 45.83 3.25
CA HIS A 121 -9.12 45.51 4.38
C HIS A 121 -9.70 46.01 5.72
N LYS A 122 -10.26 47.23 5.75
CA LYS A 122 -10.89 47.78 6.96
C LYS A 122 -12.16 47.02 7.34
N GLU A 123 -13.01 46.69 6.38
CA GLU A 123 -14.21 45.87 6.62
C GLU A 123 -13.86 44.48 7.17
N THR A 124 -12.79 43.87 6.64
CA THR A 124 -12.27 42.60 7.16
C THR A 124 -11.78 42.72 8.60
N ILE A 125 -11.05 43.80 8.92
CA ILE A 125 -10.56 44.06 10.28
C ILE A 125 -11.71 44.27 11.26
N GLU A 126 -12.74 45.05 10.89
CA GLU A 126 -13.91 45.26 11.75
C GLU A 126 -14.67 43.96 11.99
N HIS A 127 -14.88 43.17 10.93
CA HIS A 127 -15.52 41.86 11.06
C HIS A 127 -14.76 40.92 12.01
N ILE A 128 -13.42 40.93 11.97
CA ILE A 128 -12.58 40.15 12.89
C ILE A 128 -12.73 40.65 14.34
N LYS A 129 -12.80 41.97 14.56
CA LYS A 129 -12.98 42.53 15.90
C LYS A 129 -14.34 42.18 16.50
N ASP A 130 -15.39 42.20 15.69
CA ASP A 130 -16.75 41.83 16.11
C ASP A 130 -16.78 40.37 16.58
N ILE A 131 -16.17 39.45 15.81
CA ILE A 131 -16.07 38.03 16.17
C ILE A 131 -15.31 37.84 17.50
N ILE A 132 -14.25 38.61 17.72
CA ILE A 132 -13.44 38.52 18.95
C ILE A 132 -14.18 39.08 20.16
N ASN A 133 -14.98 40.13 20.01
CA ASN A 133 -15.71 40.78 21.12
C ASN A 133 -17.02 40.08 21.49
N GLU A 134 -17.56 39.23 20.61
CA GLU A 134 -18.73 38.39 20.89
C GLU A 134 -18.39 37.02 21.53
N SER A 135 -17.09 36.74 21.79
CA SER A 135 -16.57 35.52 22.44
C SER A 135 -16.07 35.79 23.86
#